data_AF-K9H1J0-F1
#
_entry.id   AF-K9H1J0-F1
#
_cell.length_a   1.000
_cell.length_b   1.000
_cell.length_c   1.000
_cell.angle_alpha   90.00
_cell.angle_beta   90.00
_cell.angle_gamma   90.00
#
_symmetry.space_group_name_H-M   'P 1'
#
loop_
_entity.id
_entity.type
_entity.pdbx_description
1 polymer ?
#
loop_
_entity_poly.entity_id
_entity_poly.type
_entity_poly.pdbx_seq_one_letter_code
_entity_poly.pdbx_strand_id
1 'polypeptide(L)'
;MRENTPLNAYRYAIYYSPPPDEPLADLGRQWLGRDPHDNASHPRPQVTGISAERMAELTADACRYGLHATMKAPFRLAPGRDATGLRRALREFTLIRRDVLVPRLVISDSMGFPALVPAEPCPALDALAADCVRAFDLFRAEPTPEEVRRRKTKGLSAAQQDHLVHWGYPYVFDDFRFHITLAGPIADNDEREAVMAALHDHFAPVLDRPLCIKSLCLFTEPEQGAPFRLFCRDRFG
;
A
#
# COMPACT_ATOMS: atom_id res chain seq x y z
N MET A 1 15.30 -14.79 -11.20
CA MET A 1 15.06 -13.42 -10.68
C MET A 1 16.15 -13.13 -9.66
N ARG A 2 16.93 -12.07 -9.84
CA ARG A 2 18.04 -11.76 -8.91
C ARG A 2 17.45 -11.14 -7.64
N GLU A 3 17.55 -11.86 -6.53
CA GLU A 3 17.21 -11.40 -5.16
C GLU A 3 18.23 -10.34 -4.71
N ASN A 4 18.11 -9.10 -5.19
CA ASN A 4 19.04 -8.02 -4.83
C ASN A 4 18.54 -7.14 -3.66
N THR A 5 17.40 -7.49 -3.04
CA THR A 5 16.88 -6.78 -1.86
C THR A 5 17.30 -7.54 -0.60
N PRO A 6 18.06 -6.93 0.32
CA PRO A 6 18.48 -7.62 1.54
C PRO A 6 17.27 -7.97 2.39
N LEU A 7 17.25 -9.20 2.90
CA LEU A 7 16.19 -9.69 3.78
C LEU A 7 16.17 -8.94 5.13
N ASN A 8 17.31 -8.39 5.56
CA ASN A 8 17.40 -7.50 6.72
C ASN A 8 17.13 -6.06 6.30
N ALA A 9 16.12 -5.44 6.91
CA ALA A 9 15.64 -4.11 6.60
C ALA A 9 15.23 -3.33 7.87
N TYR A 10 15.19 -2.00 7.78
CA TYR A 10 14.75 -1.12 8.85
C TYR A 10 13.27 -1.35 9.19
N ARG A 11 12.38 -1.46 8.20
CA ARG A 11 10.96 -1.82 8.39
C ARG A 11 10.49 -2.83 7.35
N TYR A 12 9.46 -3.57 7.72
CA TYR A 12 8.74 -4.53 6.90
C TYR A 12 7.28 -4.13 6.81
N ALA A 13 6.64 -4.46 5.70
CA ALA A 13 5.20 -4.26 5.54
C ALA A 13 4.60 -5.39 4.71
N ILE A 14 3.32 -5.67 4.91
CA ILE A 14 2.59 -6.64 4.09
C ILE A 14 1.57 -5.89 3.29
N TYR A 15 1.72 -5.95 1.98
CA TYR A 15 0.94 -5.18 1.04
C TYR A 15 0.27 -6.11 0.03
N TYR A 16 -0.87 -5.67 -0.48
CA TYR A 16 -1.25 -6.01 -1.84
C TYR A 16 -0.46 -5.11 -2.79
N SER A 17 0.08 -5.66 -3.86
CA SER A 17 0.63 -4.93 -5.01
C SER A 17 0.30 -5.73 -6.26
N PRO A 18 -0.10 -5.12 -7.38
CA PRO A 18 -0.50 -5.89 -8.57
C PRO A 18 0.64 -6.77 -9.11
N PRO A 19 0.38 -8.00 -9.58
CA PRO A 19 1.35 -8.80 -10.32
C PRO A 19 1.90 -8.07 -11.56
N PRO A 20 3.17 -8.30 -11.95
CA PRO A 20 3.81 -7.55 -13.04
C PRO A 20 3.19 -7.85 -14.43
N ASP A 21 2.43 -8.92 -14.57
CA ASP A 21 1.69 -9.33 -15.76
C ASP A 21 0.26 -8.77 -15.82
N GLU A 22 -0.18 -8.02 -14.82
CA GLU A 22 -1.50 -7.37 -14.79
C GLU A 22 -1.39 -5.89 -15.21
N PRO A 23 -2.34 -5.36 -16.02
CA PRO A 23 -2.28 -3.98 -16.52
C PRO A 23 -2.17 -2.91 -15.42
N LEU A 24 -2.73 -3.19 -14.24
CA LEU A 24 -2.67 -2.27 -13.10
C LEU A 24 -1.22 -2.01 -12.63
N ALA A 25 -0.31 -2.98 -12.77
CA ALA A 25 1.10 -2.79 -12.41
C ALA A 25 1.81 -1.80 -13.35
N ASP A 26 1.56 -1.92 -14.66
CA ASP A 26 2.13 -1.02 -15.67
C ASP A 26 1.60 0.41 -15.51
N LEU A 27 0.28 0.55 -15.37
CA LEU A 27 -0.34 1.86 -15.16
C LEU A 27 0.16 2.51 -13.86
N GLY A 28 0.27 1.73 -12.78
CA GLY A 28 0.75 2.21 -11.50
C GLY A 28 2.21 2.68 -11.53
N ARG A 29 3.13 1.89 -12.10
CA ARG A 29 4.55 2.26 -12.14
C ARG A 29 4.80 3.47 -13.04
N GLN A 30 4.04 3.64 -14.12
CA GLN A 30 4.08 4.83 -14.97
C GLN A 30 3.55 6.06 -14.22
N TRP A 31 2.35 5.97 -13.63
CA TRP A 31 1.74 7.10 -12.92
C TRP A 31 2.60 7.59 -11.76
N LEU A 32 3.10 6.66 -10.93
CA LEU A 32 3.93 6.99 -9.79
C LEU A 32 5.39 7.28 -10.15
N GLY A 33 5.81 6.92 -11.36
CA GLY A 33 7.17 7.09 -11.88
C GLY A 33 8.23 6.16 -11.25
N ARG A 34 7.81 5.04 -10.62
CA ARG A 34 8.74 4.03 -10.09
C ARG A 34 8.10 2.64 -9.99
N ASP A 35 8.88 1.61 -10.31
CA ASP A 35 8.55 0.22 -10.01
C ASP A 35 9.16 -0.20 -8.65
N PRO A 36 8.38 -0.69 -7.66
CA PRO A 36 8.93 -1.18 -6.41
C PRO A 36 9.68 -2.52 -6.52
N HIS A 37 9.60 -3.25 -7.63
CA HIS A 37 10.25 -4.54 -7.82
C HIS A 37 11.76 -4.42 -8.04
N ASP A 38 12.18 -3.58 -8.99
CA ASP A 38 13.58 -3.34 -9.35
C ASP A 38 14.06 -1.93 -9.02
N ASN A 39 13.17 -1.08 -8.48
CA ASN A 39 13.41 0.33 -8.16
C ASN A 39 13.73 1.19 -9.39
N ALA A 40 13.36 0.73 -10.60
CA ALA A 40 13.53 1.49 -11.83
C ALA A 40 12.63 2.73 -11.85
N SER A 41 13.17 3.82 -12.39
CA SER A 41 12.41 5.04 -12.68
C SER A 41 11.60 4.86 -13.95
N HIS A 42 10.37 5.37 -13.97
CA HIS A 42 9.49 5.33 -15.13
C HIS A 42 9.04 6.75 -15.50
N PRO A 43 8.91 7.07 -16.80
CA PRO A 43 8.33 8.34 -17.22
C PRO A 43 6.86 8.40 -16.79
N ARG A 44 6.48 9.52 -16.17
CA ARG A 44 5.08 9.81 -15.82
C ARG A 44 4.33 10.34 -17.05
N PRO A 45 3.02 10.09 -17.16
CA PRO A 45 2.19 10.74 -18.16
C PRO A 45 2.19 12.26 -17.95
N GLN A 46 2.03 13.01 -19.06
CA GLN A 46 1.81 14.44 -18.99
C GLN A 46 0.36 14.71 -18.59
N VAL A 47 0.15 15.59 -17.62
CA VAL A 47 -1.18 16.03 -17.18
C VAL A 47 -1.33 17.48 -17.58
N THR A 48 -2.32 17.77 -18.41
CA THR A 48 -2.59 19.14 -18.88
C THR A 48 -2.79 20.07 -17.69
N GLY A 49 -2.06 21.20 -17.67
CA GLY A 49 -2.13 22.18 -16.58
C GLY A 49 -1.22 21.87 -15.38
N ILE A 50 -0.53 20.72 -15.35
CA ILE A 50 0.37 20.34 -14.26
C ILE A 50 1.78 20.11 -14.83
N SER A 51 2.78 20.78 -14.26
CA SER A 51 4.17 20.55 -14.66
C SER A 51 4.67 19.15 -14.25
N ALA A 52 5.72 18.66 -14.91
CA ALA A 52 6.31 17.37 -14.56
C ALA A 52 6.86 17.35 -13.12
N GLU A 53 7.45 18.46 -12.67
CA GLU A 53 7.95 18.64 -11.31
C GLU A 53 6.81 18.59 -10.31
N ARG A 54 5.70 19.28 -10.60
CA ARG A 54 4.52 19.30 -9.74
C ARG A 54 3.89 17.92 -9.64
N MET A 55 3.78 17.18 -10.74
CA MET A 55 3.31 15.79 -10.68
C MET A 55 4.25 14.87 -9.87
N ALA A 56 5.57 15.09 -9.93
CA ALA A 56 6.50 14.34 -9.11
C ALA A 56 6.33 14.65 -7.61
N GLU A 57 6.06 15.90 -7.24
CA GLU A 57 5.73 16.30 -5.86
C GLU A 57 4.42 15.67 -5.38
N LEU A 58 3.36 15.80 -6.18
CA LEU A 58 2.03 15.26 -5.85
C LEU A 58 2.07 13.74 -5.66
N THR A 59 2.91 13.04 -6.42
CA THR A 59 3.05 11.57 -6.33
C THR A 59 4.19 11.13 -5.42
N ALA A 60 4.97 12.03 -4.81
CA ALA A 60 6.22 11.68 -4.12
C ALA A 60 6.04 10.62 -3.01
N ASP A 61 5.03 10.80 -2.16
CA ASP A 61 4.74 9.87 -1.06
C ASP A 61 4.29 8.50 -1.58
N ALA A 62 3.33 8.48 -2.51
CA ALA A 62 2.85 7.23 -3.12
C ALA A 62 3.94 6.51 -3.91
N CYS A 63 4.72 7.28 -4.68
CA CYS A 63 5.92 6.83 -5.35
C CYS A 63 6.82 6.13 -4.36
N ARG A 64 7.20 6.74 -3.22
CA ARG A 64 8.08 6.13 -2.20
C ARG A 64 7.70 4.70 -1.80
N TYR A 65 6.41 4.35 -1.77
CA TYR A 65 5.98 2.98 -1.47
C TYR A 65 5.80 2.09 -2.72
N GLY A 66 5.62 2.68 -3.89
CA GLY A 66 5.18 2.00 -5.10
C GLY A 66 3.67 1.72 -5.07
N LEU A 67 3.14 1.23 -6.19
CA LEU A 67 1.70 0.94 -6.28
C LEU A 67 1.34 -0.22 -5.35
N HIS A 68 0.61 0.08 -4.27
CA HIS A 68 0.27 -0.89 -3.24
C HIS A 68 -1.02 -0.50 -2.49
N ALA A 69 -1.63 -1.48 -1.83
CA ALA A 69 -2.60 -1.28 -0.76
C ALA A 69 -2.07 -1.90 0.54
N THR A 70 -2.22 -1.18 1.65
CA THR A 70 -1.70 -1.62 2.95
C THR A 70 -2.57 -2.72 3.57
N MET A 71 -2.01 -3.90 3.84
CA MET A 71 -2.70 -5.00 4.56
C MET A 71 -2.17 -5.14 6.01
N LYS A 72 -0.87 -4.93 6.20
CA LYS A 72 -0.24 -4.64 7.51
C LYS A 72 0.72 -3.47 7.33
N ALA A 73 0.45 -2.39 8.06
CA ALA A 73 1.26 -1.17 8.02
C ALA A 73 2.72 -1.43 8.42
N PRO A 74 3.68 -0.60 7.96
CA PRO A 74 5.10 -0.81 8.26
C PRO A 74 5.42 -0.98 9.75
N PHE A 75 6.27 -1.97 10.05
CA PHE A 75 6.73 -2.31 11.39
C PHE A 75 8.21 -2.69 11.43
N ARG A 76 8.83 -2.49 12.60
CA ARG A 76 10.14 -3.09 12.92
C ARG A 76 9.93 -4.49 13.49
N LEU A 77 10.90 -5.39 13.31
CA LEU A 77 10.81 -6.72 13.91
C LEU A 77 10.97 -6.66 15.44
N ALA A 78 10.12 -7.39 16.15
CA ALA A 78 10.21 -7.56 17.60
C ALA A 78 11.49 -8.31 18.01
N PRO A 79 12.01 -8.10 19.23
CA PRO A 79 13.11 -8.90 19.76
C PRO A 79 12.82 -10.40 19.67
N GLY A 80 13.80 -11.20 19.22
CA GLY A 80 13.65 -12.64 19.02
C GLY A 80 12.87 -13.05 17.77
N ARG A 81 12.47 -12.10 16.92
CA ARG A 81 11.92 -12.34 15.58
C ARG A 81 12.91 -11.94 14.51
N ASP A 82 12.92 -12.67 13.41
CA ASP A 82 13.77 -12.39 12.26
C ASP A 82 12.98 -12.40 10.95
N ALA A 83 13.60 -11.87 9.91
CA ALA A 83 12.98 -11.71 8.61
C ALA A 83 12.76 -13.04 7.87
N THR A 84 13.59 -14.06 8.16
CA THR A 84 13.41 -15.42 7.62
C THR A 84 12.12 -16.04 8.15
N GLY A 85 11.85 -15.90 9.45
CA GLY A 85 10.63 -16.32 10.11
C GLY A 85 9.41 -15.56 9.60
N LEU A 86 9.52 -14.26 9.36
CA LEU A 86 8.45 -13.45 8.76
C LEU A 86 8.12 -13.93 7.34
N ARG A 87 9.13 -14.15 6.49
CA ARG A 87 8.94 -14.68 5.14
C ARG A 87 8.26 -16.05 5.15
N ARG A 88 8.70 -16.95 6.04
CA ARG A 88 8.07 -18.27 6.20
C ARG A 88 6.61 -18.14 6.62
N ALA A 89 6.32 -17.29 7.61
CA ALA A 89 4.95 -17.07 8.07
C ALA A 89 4.07 -16.48 6.96
N LEU A 90 4.59 -15.59 6.11
CA LEU A 90 3.83 -15.07 4.95
C LEU A 90 3.48 -16.18 3.96
N ARG A 91 4.44 -17.05 3.64
CA ARG A 91 4.20 -18.20 2.77
C ARG A 91 3.16 -19.15 3.37
N GLU A 92 3.30 -19.54 4.63
CA GLU A 92 2.33 -20.40 5.33
C GLU A 92 0.94 -19.76 5.40
N PHE A 93 0.88 -18.45 5.66
CA PHE A 93 -0.36 -17.69 5.71
C PHE A 93 -1.08 -17.68 4.35
N THR A 94 -0.35 -17.56 3.24
CA THR A 94 -0.93 -17.46 1.89
C THR A 94 -1.37 -18.81 1.34
N LEU A 95 -0.67 -19.91 1.61
CA LEU A 95 -1.04 -21.27 1.17
C LEU A 95 -2.47 -21.69 1.56
N ILE A 96 -2.95 -21.25 2.72
CA ILE A 96 -4.30 -21.63 3.20
C ILE A 96 -5.40 -20.65 2.77
N ARG A 97 -5.08 -19.65 1.95
CA ARG A 97 -6.01 -18.59 1.54
C ARG A 97 -6.64 -18.88 0.20
N ARG A 98 -7.82 -18.30 0.00
CA ARG A 98 -8.51 -18.27 -1.30
C ARG A 98 -8.37 -16.88 -1.90
N ASP A 99 -8.44 -16.83 -3.22
CA ASP A 99 -8.54 -15.59 -3.99
C ASP A 99 -9.68 -14.71 -3.46
N VAL A 100 -9.39 -13.42 -3.32
CA VAL A 100 -10.39 -12.40 -2.94
C VAL A 100 -10.72 -11.60 -4.19
N LEU A 101 -11.99 -11.58 -4.56
CA LEU A 101 -12.50 -10.82 -5.69
C LEU A 101 -13.08 -9.48 -5.22
N VAL A 102 -12.52 -8.38 -5.69
CA VAL A 102 -13.10 -7.05 -5.58
C VAL A 102 -13.81 -6.76 -6.90
N PRO A 103 -15.15 -6.66 -6.93
CA PRO A 103 -15.90 -6.60 -8.19
C PRO A 103 -15.51 -5.45 -9.11
N ARG A 104 -15.19 -4.28 -8.52
CA ARG A 104 -14.89 -3.07 -9.27
C ARG A 104 -14.08 -2.10 -8.43
N LEU A 105 -13.13 -1.41 -9.06
CA LEU A 105 -12.41 -0.28 -8.48
C LEU A 105 -12.89 1.03 -9.10
N VAL A 106 -12.89 2.09 -8.32
CA VAL A 106 -13.14 3.46 -8.79
C VAL A 106 -12.03 4.37 -8.30
N ILE A 107 -11.78 5.45 -9.03
CA ILE A 107 -10.96 6.56 -8.53
C ILE A 107 -11.84 7.40 -7.62
N SER A 108 -11.31 7.74 -6.46
CA SER A 108 -11.96 8.60 -5.47
C SER A 108 -10.92 9.45 -4.76
N ASP A 109 -11.30 10.65 -4.37
CA ASP A 109 -10.55 11.52 -3.46
C ASP A 109 -11.24 11.65 -2.08
N SER A 110 -12.26 10.84 -1.80
CA SER A 110 -13.08 10.92 -0.58
C SER A 110 -12.31 10.74 0.73
N MET A 111 -11.08 10.20 0.67
CA MET A 111 -10.17 10.10 1.81
C MET A 111 -9.25 11.33 1.98
N GLY A 112 -9.49 12.40 1.21
CA GLY A 112 -8.69 13.62 1.19
C GLY A 112 -7.50 13.58 0.22
N PHE A 113 -7.37 12.52 -0.57
CA PHE A 113 -6.33 12.35 -1.59
C PHE A 113 -6.77 11.35 -2.67
N PRO A 114 -6.31 11.47 -3.93
CA PRO A 114 -6.66 10.55 -5.00
C PRO A 114 -6.16 9.12 -4.77
N ALA A 115 -7.08 8.15 -4.87
CA ALA A 115 -6.80 6.73 -4.71
C ALA A 115 -7.75 5.85 -5.54
N LEU A 116 -7.31 4.61 -5.87
CA LEU A 116 -8.22 3.55 -6.28
C LEU A 116 -8.84 2.91 -5.03
N VAL A 117 -10.16 2.78 -5.01
CA VAL A 117 -10.92 2.18 -3.91
C VAL A 117 -11.97 1.20 -4.45
N PRO A 118 -12.44 0.21 -3.66
CA PRO A 118 -13.57 -0.61 -4.05
C PRO A 118 -14.81 0.27 -4.27
N ALA A 119 -15.55 0.03 -5.36
CA ALA A 119 -16.79 0.75 -5.64
C ALA A 119 -17.88 0.47 -4.59
N GLU A 120 -17.80 -0.72 -3.98
CA GLU A 120 -18.75 -1.23 -2.99
C GLU A 120 -17.98 -1.89 -1.83
N PRO A 121 -18.58 -1.97 -0.63
CA PRO A 121 -17.99 -2.72 0.49
C PRO A 121 -17.63 -4.16 0.09
N CYS A 122 -16.45 -4.61 0.50
CA CYS A 122 -15.96 -5.96 0.18
C CYS A 122 -15.57 -6.70 1.48
N PRO A 123 -16.53 -7.38 2.16
CA PRO A 123 -16.26 -8.01 3.45
C PRO A 123 -15.13 -9.05 3.42
N ALA A 124 -14.94 -9.74 2.29
CA ALA A 124 -13.83 -10.68 2.12
C ALA A 124 -12.46 -9.99 2.14
N LEU A 125 -12.37 -8.76 1.62
CA LEU A 125 -11.17 -7.94 1.64
C LEU A 125 -10.88 -7.41 3.04
N ASP A 126 -11.90 -6.94 3.74
CA ASP A 126 -11.80 -6.47 5.12
C ASP A 126 -11.36 -7.62 6.06
N ALA A 127 -11.92 -8.81 5.87
CA ALA A 127 -11.52 -10.02 6.59
C ALA A 127 -10.05 -10.40 6.32
N LEU A 128 -9.62 -10.36 5.05
CA LEU A 128 -8.22 -10.62 4.69
C LEU A 128 -7.26 -9.62 5.36
N ALA A 129 -7.61 -8.33 5.37
CA ALA A 129 -6.80 -7.30 6.03
C ALA A 129 -6.75 -7.50 7.55
N ALA A 130 -7.89 -7.76 8.19
CA ALA A 130 -7.96 -8.05 9.63
C ALA A 130 -7.11 -9.28 10.00
N ASP A 131 -7.13 -10.32 9.18
CA ASP A 131 -6.33 -11.52 9.38
C ASP A 131 -4.84 -11.27 9.21
N CYS A 132 -4.43 -10.41 8.26
CA CYS A 132 -3.05 -9.97 8.16
C CYS A 132 -2.63 -9.22 9.43
N VAL A 133 -3.47 -8.31 9.95
CA VAL A 133 -3.17 -7.58 11.17
C VAL A 133 -2.93 -8.52 12.35
N ARG A 134 -3.79 -9.53 12.53
CA ARG A 134 -3.68 -10.51 13.62
C ARG A 134 -2.49 -11.46 13.46
N ALA A 135 -2.35 -12.08 12.29
CA ALA A 135 -1.35 -13.13 12.06
C ALA A 135 0.09 -12.61 12.17
N PHE A 136 0.33 -11.35 11.77
CA PHE A 136 1.67 -10.78 11.72
C PHE A 136 2.01 -9.87 12.92
N ASP A 137 1.11 -9.69 13.88
CA ASP A 137 1.39 -8.80 15.02
C ASP A 137 2.52 -9.31 15.91
N LEU A 138 2.67 -10.63 16.03
CA LEU A 138 3.77 -11.27 16.79
C LEU A 138 5.18 -10.93 16.26
N PHE A 139 5.28 -10.43 15.03
CA PHE A 139 6.52 -9.97 14.41
C PHE A 139 6.79 -8.50 14.65
N ARG A 140 5.79 -7.71 15.03
CA ARG A 140 5.91 -6.26 15.18
C ARG A 140 6.50 -5.91 16.55
N ALA A 141 7.57 -5.13 16.55
CA ALA A 141 8.04 -4.43 17.74
C ALA A 141 7.02 -3.38 18.19
N GLU A 142 6.94 -3.12 19.49
CA GLU A 142 6.16 -1.99 20.00
C GLU A 142 6.57 -0.68 19.33
N PRO A 143 5.60 0.20 19.00
CA PRO A 143 5.89 1.47 18.39
C PRO A 143 6.74 2.31 19.35
N THR A 144 7.72 3.06 18.82
CA THR A 144 8.46 3.99 19.66
C THR A 144 7.53 5.10 20.17
N PRO A 145 7.84 5.75 21.30
CA PRO A 145 7.08 6.91 21.77
C PRO A 145 6.95 8.00 20.70
N GLU A 146 7.95 8.14 19.83
CA GLU A 146 7.92 9.08 18.71
C GLU A 146 6.93 8.65 17.61
N GLU A 147 6.89 7.36 17.26
CA GLU A 147 5.92 6.81 16.29
C GLU A 147 4.48 6.98 16.79
N VAL A 148 4.26 6.79 18.09
CA VAL A 148 2.96 7.04 18.73
C VAL A 148 2.61 8.52 18.69
N ARG A 149 3.52 9.39 19.13
CA ARG A 149 3.30 10.85 19.16
C ARG A 149 2.97 11.41 17.77
N ARG A 150 3.73 11.03 16.74
CA ARG A 150 3.50 11.47 15.35
C ARG A 150 2.12 11.06 14.82
N ARG A 151 1.55 9.96 15.30
CA ARG A 151 0.23 9.48 14.87
C ARG A 151 -0.91 10.08 15.70
N LYS A 152 -0.69 10.32 17.00
CA LYS A 152 -1.68 10.98 17.88
C LYS A 152 -1.97 12.43 17.49
N THR A 153 -1.02 13.15 16.89
CA THR A 153 -1.24 14.53 16.44
C THR A 153 -2.25 14.67 15.29
N LYS A 154 -2.74 13.56 14.72
CA LYS A 154 -3.69 13.55 13.60
C LYS A 154 -5.17 13.57 13.99
N GLY A 155 -5.51 13.78 15.26
CA GLY A 155 -6.91 13.85 15.71
C GLY A 155 -7.64 12.49 15.64
N LEU A 156 -7.02 11.45 16.19
CA LEU A 156 -7.57 10.09 16.18
C LEU A 156 -8.75 9.93 17.14
N SER A 157 -9.77 9.17 16.72
CA SER A 157 -10.87 8.74 17.60
C SER A 157 -10.35 7.84 18.74
N ALA A 158 -11.16 7.60 19.77
CA ALA A 158 -10.79 6.71 20.87
C ALA A 158 -10.43 5.29 20.36
N ALA A 159 -11.27 4.72 19.49
CA ALA A 159 -11.01 3.41 18.88
C ALA A 159 -9.70 3.37 18.08
N GLN A 160 -9.41 4.42 17.31
CA GLN A 160 -8.16 4.53 16.55
C GLN A 160 -6.93 4.69 17.45
N GLN A 161 -7.07 5.32 18.61
CA GLN A 161 -6.01 5.39 19.61
C GLN A 161 -5.76 4.01 20.23
N ASP A 162 -6.80 3.26 20.55
CA ASP A 162 -6.69 1.88 21.04
C ASP A 162 -6.05 0.97 19.98
N HIS A 163 -6.43 1.14 18.72
CA HIS A 163 -5.81 0.45 17.59
C HIS A 163 -4.31 0.77 17.47
N LEU A 164 -3.93 2.04 17.62
CA LEU A 164 -2.53 2.45 17.59
C LEU A 164 -1.72 1.81 18.74
N VAL A 165 -2.29 1.70 19.94
CA VAL A 165 -1.63 1.08 21.10
C VAL A 165 -1.48 -0.43 20.89
N HIS A 166 -2.56 -1.11 20.52
CA HIS A 166 -2.58 -2.58 20.46
C HIS A 166 -1.98 -3.16 19.18
N TRP A 167 -2.14 -2.49 18.05
CA TRP A 167 -1.79 -3.03 16.72
C TRP A 167 -0.72 -2.22 16.00
N GLY A 168 -0.28 -1.12 16.61
CA GLY A 168 0.74 -0.24 16.07
C GLY A 168 0.27 0.56 14.85
N TYR A 169 -1.03 0.63 14.56
CA TYR A 169 -1.61 1.40 13.44
C TYR A 169 -3.09 1.71 13.69
N PRO A 170 -3.57 2.95 13.46
CA PRO A 170 -4.93 3.34 13.82
C PRO A 170 -6.03 2.82 12.87
N TYR A 171 -5.72 2.61 11.59
CA TYR A 171 -6.71 2.30 10.55
C TYR A 171 -6.77 0.78 10.27
N VAL A 172 -7.18 0.01 11.28
CA VAL A 172 -7.34 -1.45 11.23
C VAL A 172 -8.77 -1.84 11.62
N PHE A 173 -9.19 -3.06 11.29
CA PHE A 173 -10.53 -3.60 11.58
C PHE A 173 -11.64 -2.66 11.07
N ASP A 174 -12.49 -2.14 11.95
CA ASP A 174 -13.63 -1.29 11.58
C ASP A 174 -13.18 0.05 10.95
N ASP A 175 -11.94 0.47 11.20
CA ASP A 175 -11.31 1.65 10.60
C ASP A 175 -10.54 1.32 9.30
N PHE A 176 -10.43 0.04 8.91
CA PHE A 176 -9.75 -0.34 7.68
C PHE A 176 -10.53 0.13 6.45
N ARG A 177 -9.83 0.75 5.50
CA ARG A 177 -10.38 1.11 4.19
C ARG A 177 -9.36 0.69 3.14
N PHE A 178 -9.71 -0.27 2.28
CA PHE A 178 -8.83 -0.64 1.18
C PHE A 178 -8.67 0.53 0.22
N HIS A 179 -7.42 0.88 -0.08
CA HIS A 179 -7.10 1.90 -1.06
C HIS A 179 -5.70 1.70 -1.64
N ILE A 180 -5.53 2.12 -2.89
CA ILE A 180 -4.23 2.26 -3.54
C ILE A 180 -4.02 3.75 -3.80
N THR A 181 -3.12 4.38 -3.04
CA THR A 181 -2.83 5.81 -3.16
C THR A 181 -2.21 6.12 -4.51
N LEU A 182 -2.73 7.15 -5.21
CA LEU A 182 -2.25 7.59 -6.51
C LEU A 182 -1.56 8.96 -6.46
N ALA A 183 -1.93 9.79 -5.49
CA ALA A 183 -1.28 11.06 -5.18
C ALA A 183 -1.51 11.42 -3.70
N GLY A 184 -0.75 12.38 -3.18
CA GLY A 184 -1.01 13.04 -1.91
C GLY A 184 -2.21 14.01 -1.99
N PRO A 185 -2.56 14.68 -0.88
CA PRO A 185 -3.63 15.68 -0.88
C PRO A 185 -3.36 16.84 -1.85
N ILE A 186 -4.39 17.25 -2.58
CA ILE A 186 -4.33 18.35 -3.56
C ILE A 186 -5.29 19.45 -3.11
N ALA A 187 -4.73 20.54 -2.58
CA ALA A 187 -5.50 21.64 -2.02
C ALA A 187 -6.11 22.55 -3.10
N ASP A 188 -5.38 22.77 -4.19
CA ASP A 188 -5.85 23.57 -5.31
C ASP A 188 -6.93 22.80 -6.10
N ASN A 189 -8.05 23.46 -6.38
CA ASN A 189 -9.20 22.80 -7.00
C ASN A 189 -8.96 22.49 -8.48
N ASP A 190 -8.28 23.39 -9.20
CA ASP A 190 -8.01 23.23 -10.63
C ASP A 190 -6.95 22.13 -10.83
N GLU A 191 -5.92 22.09 -9.97
CA GLU A 191 -4.96 20.98 -9.94
C GLU A 191 -5.68 19.66 -9.65
N ARG A 192 -6.58 19.65 -8.67
CA ARG A 192 -7.30 18.42 -8.27
C ARG A 192 -8.19 17.93 -9.41
N GLU A 193 -8.95 18.81 -10.06
CA GLU A 193 -9.80 18.45 -11.20
C GLU A 193 -8.97 17.89 -12.36
N ALA A 194 -7.88 18.57 -12.73
CA ALA A 194 -6.99 18.11 -13.80
C ALA A 194 -6.37 16.74 -13.50
N VAL A 195 -5.90 16.53 -12.27
CA VAL A 195 -5.31 15.26 -11.85
C VAL A 195 -6.36 14.15 -11.81
N MET A 196 -7.57 14.41 -11.30
CA MET A 196 -8.64 13.42 -11.26
C MET A 196 -9.09 13.01 -12.67
N ALA A 197 -9.23 13.96 -13.60
CA ALA A 197 -9.53 13.66 -15.00
C ALA A 197 -8.44 12.79 -15.65
N ALA A 198 -7.16 13.17 -15.48
CA ALA A 198 -6.05 12.39 -16.01
C ALA A 198 -5.94 10.99 -15.39
N LEU A 199 -6.26 10.84 -14.10
CA LEU A 199 -6.35 9.54 -13.45
C LEU A 199 -7.43 8.66 -14.09
N HIS A 200 -8.61 9.22 -14.34
CA HIS A 200 -9.70 8.49 -14.98
C HIS A 200 -9.32 7.99 -16.37
N ASP A 201 -8.69 8.82 -17.18
CA ASP A 201 -8.21 8.43 -18.51
C ASP A 201 -7.08 7.39 -18.43
N HIS A 202 -6.09 7.60 -17.57
CA HIS A 202 -4.93 6.71 -17.43
C HIS A 202 -5.31 5.32 -16.91
N PHE A 203 -6.21 5.26 -15.91
CA PHE A 203 -6.64 3.99 -15.31
C PHE A 203 -7.89 3.38 -15.95
N ALA A 204 -8.52 4.01 -16.94
CA ALA A 204 -9.70 3.50 -17.64
C ALA A 204 -9.63 1.99 -18.01
N PRO A 205 -8.48 1.43 -18.47
CA PRO A 205 -8.39 0.01 -18.81
C PRO A 205 -8.64 -0.98 -17.65
N VAL A 206 -8.61 -0.51 -16.39
CA VAL A 206 -8.72 -1.35 -15.19
C VAL A 206 -9.89 -0.99 -14.26
N LEU A 207 -10.58 0.14 -14.44
CA LEU A 207 -11.64 0.58 -13.50
C LEU A 207 -12.86 -0.35 -13.52
N ASP A 208 -13.32 -0.78 -14.70
CA ASP A 208 -14.51 -1.63 -14.85
C ASP A 208 -14.18 -3.14 -14.89
N ARG A 209 -13.02 -3.52 -14.36
CA ARG A 209 -12.59 -4.92 -14.28
C ARG A 209 -12.46 -5.35 -12.81
N PRO A 210 -12.85 -6.59 -12.48
CA PRO A 210 -12.63 -7.10 -11.13
C PRO A 210 -11.14 -7.15 -10.80
N LEU A 211 -10.78 -6.66 -9.61
CA LEU A 211 -9.46 -6.87 -9.04
C LEU A 211 -9.48 -8.20 -8.31
N CYS A 212 -8.68 -9.16 -8.79
CA CYS A 212 -8.52 -10.44 -8.10
C CYS A 212 -7.22 -10.43 -7.29
N ILE A 213 -7.35 -10.40 -5.96
CA ILE A 213 -6.23 -10.49 -5.04
C ILE A 213 -5.90 -11.97 -4.87
N LYS A 214 -4.79 -12.38 -5.48
CA LYS A 214 -4.29 -13.76 -5.50
C LYS A 214 -2.96 -13.92 -4.76
N SER A 215 -2.45 -12.86 -4.15
CA SER A 215 -1.15 -12.86 -3.50
C SER A 215 -1.03 -11.72 -2.50
N LEU A 216 -0.13 -11.90 -1.54
CA LEU A 216 0.38 -10.84 -0.69
C LEU A 216 1.88 -10.71 -0.89
N CYS A 217 2.38 -9.50 -0.66
CA CYS A 217 3.78 -9.18 -0.84
C CYS A 217 4.40 -8.74 0.48
N LEU A 218 5.61 -9.23 0.73
CA LEU A 218 6.49 -8.66 1.73
C LEU A 218 7.25 -7.49 1.09
N PHE A 219 7.11 -6.31 1.68
CA PHE A 219 7.88 -5.12 1.30
C PHE A 219 8.85 -4.76 2.42
N THR A 220 10.00 -4.22 2.03
CA THR A 220 11.06 -3.79 2.94
C THR A 220 11.43 -2.34 2.69
N GLU A 221 11.58 -1.57 3.75
CA GLU A 221 12.32 -0.31 3.73
C GLU A 221 13.73 -0.59 4.24
N PRO A 222 14.77 -0.53 3.39
CA PRO A 222 16.11 -0.95 3.76
C PRO A 222 16.72 -0.07 4.86
N GLU A 223 16.49 1.24 4.79
CA GLU A 223 17.00 2.25 5.72
C GLU A 223 15.91 3.30 6.00
N GLN A 224 15.99 4.00 7.13
CA GLN A 224 14.99 5.00 7.51
C GLN A 224 14.81 6.06 6.41
N GLY A 225 13.59 6.17 5.89
CA GLY A 225 13.22 7.12 4.83
C GLY A 225 13.41 6.59 3.41
N ALA A 226 14.13 5.48 3.21
CA ALA A 226 14.36 4.91 1.89
C ALA A 226 13.06 4.43 1.22
N PRO A 227 13.02 4.35 -0.12
CA PRO A 227 11.90 3.74 -0.83
C PRO A 227 11.64 2.30 -0.39
N PHE A 228 10.37 1.95 -0.21
CA PHE A 228 10.00 0.55 0.01
C PHE A 228 10.19 -0.23 -1.29
N ARG A 229 10.70 -1.46 -1.14
CA ARG A 229 10.97 -2.39 -2.24
C ARG A 229 10.20 -3.68 -2.01
N LEU A 230 9.70 -4.27 -3.08
CA LEU A 230 9.10 -5.61 -3.05
C LEU A 230 10.23 -6.61 -2.79
N PHE A 231 10.13 -7.36 -1.69
CA PHE A 231 11.09 -8.39 -1.34
C PHE A 231 10.64 -9.76 -1.87
N CYS A 232 9.40 -10.17 -1.57
CA CYS A 232 8.81 -11.39 -2.11
C CYS A 232 7.30 -11.24 -2.31
N ARG A 233 6.74 -12.14 -3.11
CA ARG A 233 5.31 -12.27 -3.38
C ARG A 233 4.95 -13.74 -3.21
N ASP A 234 3.96 -14.01 -2.36
CA ASP A 234 3.46 -15.36 -2.12
C ASP A 234 1.99 -15.43 -2.58
N ARG A 235 1.70 -16.40 -3.43
CA ARG A 235 0.36 -16.60 -4.01
C ARG A 235 -0.53 -17.37 -3.03
N PHE A 236 -1.82 -17.12 -3.12
CA PHE A 236 -2.83 -17.91 -2.42
C PHE A 236 -2.93 -19.31 -3.03
N GLY A 237 -3.18 -20.32 -2.19
CA GLY A 237 -3.24 -21.73 -2.57
C GLY A 237 -1.91 -22.45 -2.50
#